data_AF-A0A5P9PJH9-F1
#
_entry.id   AF-A0A5P9PJH9-F1
#
_cell.length_a   1.000
_cell.length_b   1.000
_cell.length_c   1.000
_cell.angle_alpha   90.00
_cell.angle_beta   90.00
_cell.angle_gamma   90.00
#
_symmetry.space_group_name_H-M   'P 1'
#
loop_
_entity.id
_entity.type
_entity.pdbx_description
1 polymer ?
#
loop_
_entity_poly.entity_id
_entity_poly.type
_entity_poly.pdbx_seq_one_letter_code
_entity_poly.pdbx_strand_id
1 'polypeptide(L)'
;MTETPEQRLHDALAGWVAKPENGPAELIDAACAALAVGLDSPALAELAGTSARDSTWGLRELAERALRELGTPLPGDIPPGYFAARGGGIARRPGTDSLRLAVVPTPDEARGFQVLVHVNGVEMTSAGAGLGMDPYALLIPFNRLTATAEPRTVPIARCGCGVYGCGSTDVTIVRDGDLVHWEWRLEVPMPRGVSFPAEQYDEEVARVAADHSWETPVRTAGRYVLTGLDHDRLRSYGLRADWVANDYRDPGVFCVALMLDDEYQVFLHTAWDGREPGDLAREVCAALALPPDQWSVGWHAIRPKQTEPPRIAGPSWRRDQRW
;
A
#
# COMPACT_ATOMS: atom_id res chain seq x y z
N MET A 1 19.52 -1.16 16.92
CA MET A 1 20.84 -1.03 16.28
C MET A 1 21.06 0.43 15.91
N THR A 2 22.23 0.97 16.21
CA THR A 2 22.61 2.31 15.77
C THR A 2 22.90 2.27 14.27
N GLU A 3 22.23 3.11 13.50
CA GLU A 3 22.46 3.29 12.06
C GLU A 3 23.93 3.64 11.80
N THR A 4 24.54 2.99 10.80
CA THR A 4 25.95 3.23 10.45
C THR A 4 26.09 4.57 9.72
N PRO A 5 27.25 5.25 9.81
CA PRO A 5 27.49 6.48 9.04
C PRO A 5 27.35 6.27 7.53
N GLU A 6 27.77 5.09 7.03
CA GLU A 6 27.60 4.67 5.63
C GLU A 6 26.12 4.60 5.24
N GLN A 7 25.29 3.98 6.10
CA GLN A 7 23.84 3.89 5.88
C GLN A 7 23.19 5.27 5.91
N ARG A 8 23.56 6.12 6.86
CA ARG A 8 23.01 7.49 6.94
C ARG A 8 23.34 8.30 5.70
N LEU A 9 24.57 8.21 5.19
CA LEU A 9 24.97 8.88 3.96
C LEU A 9 24.20 8.35 2.74
N HIS A 10 24.05 7.02 2.65
CA HIS A 10 23.23 6.37 1.64
C HIS A 10 21.77 6.87 1.67
N ASP A 11 21.15 6.90 2.86
CA ASP A 11 19.74 7.27 3.02
C ASP A 11 19.50 8.75 2.75
N ALA A 12 20.43 9.63 3.13
CA ALA A 12 20.37 11.05 2.80
C ALA A 12 20.45 11.28 1.28
N LEU A 13 21.31 10.54 0.56
CA LEU A 13 21.34 10.60 -0.90
C LEU A 13 20.06 10.05 -1.52
N ALA A 14 19.56 8.91 -1.03
CA ALA A 14 18.32 8.30 -1.51
C ALA A 14 17.11 9.23 -1.33
N GLY A 15 17.00 9.86 -0.15
CA GLY A 15 15.97 10.85 0.16
C GLY A 15 16.02 12.07 -0.75
N TRP A 16 17.22 12.62 -0.97
CA TRP A 16 17.39 13.76 -1.88
C TRP A 16 17.10 13.41 -3.35
N VAL A 17 17.48 12.22 -3.82
CA VAL A 17 17.14 11.74 -5.18
C VAL A 17 15.63 11.58 -5.35
N ALA A 18 14.92 11.12 -4.31
CA ALA A 18 13.48 10.96 -4.33
C ALA A 18 12.70 12.29 -4.28
N LYS A 19 13.21 13.28 -3.55
CA LYS A 19 12.61 14.62 -3.39
C LYS A 19 13.65 15.73 -3.54
N PRO A 20 14.13 16.02 -4.77
CA PRO A 20 15.18 17.01 -5.00
C PRO A 20 14.82 18.42 -4.51
N GLU A 21 13.52 18.74 -4.45
CA GLU A 21 12.96 20.00 -3.97
C GLU A 21 13.24 20.30 -2.50
N ASN A 22 13.53 19.29 -1.69
CA ASN A 22 13.92 19.46 -0.29
C ASN A 22 15.37 19.97 -0.14
N GLY A 23 16.14 19.96 -1.23
CA GLY A 23 17.54 20.38 -1.25
C GLY A 23 18.51 19.39 -0.59
N PRO A 24 19.82 19.64 -0.71
CA PRO A 24 20.87 18.69 -0.31
C PRO A 24 21.34 18.83 1.14
N ALA A 25 20.63 19.59 1.98
CA ALA A 25 21.10 19.92 3.33
C ALA A 25 21.35 18.68 4.20
N GLU A 26 20.41 17.74 4.23
CA GLU A 26 20.55 16.48 4.97
C GLU A 26 21.71 15.62 4.46
N LEU A 27 21.99 15.65 3.14
CA LEU A 27 23.11 14.96 2.53
C LEU A 27 24.45 15.55 2.97
N ILE A 28 24.56 16.88 3.00
CA ILE A 28 25.76 17.58 3.46
C ILE A 28 25.98 17.34 4.96
N ASP A 29 24.91 17.37 5.77
CA ASP A 29 24.97 17.09 7.20
C ASP A 29 25.39 15.63 7.47
N ALA A 30 24.86 14.68 6.70
CA ALA A 30 25.27 13.28 6.76
C ALA A 30 26.76 13.10 6.40
N ALA A 31 27.25 13.82 5.39
CA ALA A 31 28.67 13.82 5.02
C ALA A 31 29.57 14.38 6.14
N CYS A 32 29.18 15.51 6.74
CA CYS A 32 29.87 16.09 7.89
C CYS A 32 29.94 15.11 9.06
N ALA A 33 28.81 14.47 9.38
CA ALA A 33 28.73 13.49 10.46
C ALA A 33 29.61 12.25 10.19
N ALA A 34 29.67 11.79 8.94
CA ALA A 34 30.52 10.66 8.54
C ALA A 34 32.02 10.95 8.71
N LEU A 35 32.48 12.15 8.33
CA LEU A 35 33.87 12.58 8.57
C LEU A 35 34.19 12.68 10.06
N ALA A 36 33.26 13.23 10.85
CA ALA A 36 33.45 13.42 12.28
C ALA A 36 33.65 12.10 13.05
N VAL A 37 33.15 10.98 12.51
CA VAL A 37 33.33 9.63 13.07
C VAL A 37 34.44 8.83 12.38
N GLY A 38 35.21 9.46 11.48
CA GLY A 38 36.45 8.94 10.93
C GLY A 38 36.34 8.15 9.63
N LEU A 39 35.24 8.29 8.88
CA LEU A 39 35.21 7.79 7.50
C LEU A 39 36.13 8.67 6.64
N ASP A 40 36.98 8.03 5.84
CA ASP A 40 37.98 8.72 5.01
C ASP A 40 37.66 8.51 3.53
N SER A 41 37.37 9.61 2.84
CA SER A 41 37.13 9.66 1.40
C SER A 41 37.37 11.10 0.92
N PRO A 42 38.22 11.31 -0.09
CA PRO A 42 38.41 12.63 -0.71
C PRO A 42 37.09 13.27 -1.17
N ALA A 43 36.21 12.49 -1.80
CA ALA A 43 34.92 12.98 -2.25
C ALA A 43 33.98 13.32 -1.09
N LEU A 44 34.03 12.57 0.01
CA LEU A 44 33.27 12.85 1.22
C LEU A 44 33.71 14.17 1.88
N ALA A 45 35.03 14.39 1.95
CA ALA A 45 35.61 15.63 2.47
C ALA A 45 35.20 16.85 1.64
N GLU A 46 35.22 16.71 0.32
CA GLU A 46 34.74 17.75 -0.60
C GLU A 46 33.23 17.98 -0.41
N LEU A 47 32.42 16.91 -0.30
CA LEU A 47 30.96 17.00 -0.12
C LEU A 47 30.59 17.75 1.17
N ALA A 48 31.24 17.44 2.29
CA ALA A 48 31.03 18.13 3.56
C ALA A 48 31.43 19.61 3.52
N GLY A 49 32.33 19.99 2.61
CA GLY A 49 32.76 21.37 2.39
C GLY A 49 31.86 22.18 1.45
N THR A 50 30.85 21.55 0.83
CA THR A 50 29.95 22.22 -0.12
C THR A 50 28.84 23.04 0.56
N SER A 51 28.20 23.89 -0.23
CA SER A 51 27.04 24.68 0.15
C SER A 51 25.77 24.13 -0.49
N ALA A 52 24.63 24.23 0.20
CA ALA A 52 23.32 23.91 -0.39
C ALA A 52 22.95 24.79 -1.60
N ARG A 53 23.72 25.85 -1.89
CA ARG A 53 23.58 26.71 -3.08
C ARG A 53 24.42 26.25 -4.27
N ASP A 54 25.27 25.23 -4.11
CA ASP A 54 26.09 24.71 -5.18
C ASP A 54 25.26 23.93 -6.20
N SER A 55 25.85 23.68 -7.38
CA SER A 55 25.20 22.94 -8.47
C SER A 55 24.68 21.58 -8.00
N THR A 56 23.38 21.34 -8.17
CA THR A 56 22.74 20.05 -7.82
C THR A 56 23.35 18.88 -8.56
N TRP A 57 23.75 19.05 -9.82
CA TRP A 57 24.40 17.99 -10.58
C TRP A 57 25.79 17.66 -10.01
N GLY A 58 26.57 18.68 -9.63
CA GLY A 58 27.89 18.49 -9.02
C GLY A 58 27.81 17.80 -7.66
N LEU A 59 26.84 18.17 -6.82
CA LEU A 59 26.62 17.54 -5.52
C LEU A 59 26.24 16.07 -5.63
N ARG A 60 25.44 15.70 -6.64
CA ARG A 60 25.06 14.31 -6.88
C ARG A 60 26.24 13.45 -7.31
N GLU A 61 27.01 13.89 -8.31
CA GLU A 61 28.22 13.15 -8.72
C GLU A 61 29.19 12.98 -7.57
N LEU A 62 29.33 14.03 -6.74
CA LEU A 62 30.23 14.01 -5.59
C LEU A 62 29.78 13.01 -4.52
N ALA A 63 28.48 12.96 -4.22
CA ALA A 63 27.92 11.99 -3.28
C ALA A 63 28.01 10.55 -3.78
N GLU A 64 27.69 10.31 -5.05
CA GLU A 64 27.86 8.98 -5.65
C GLU A 64 29.33 8.53 -5.65
N ARG A 65 30.27 9.46 -5.90
CA ARG A 65 31.71 9.17 -5.82
C ARG A 65 32.14 8.86 -4.39
N ALA A 66 31.65 9.60 -3.39
CA ALA A 66 31.93 9.33 -1.98
C ALA A 66 31.45 7.93 -1.56
N LEU A 67 30.23 7.52 -1.95
CA LEU A 67 29.74 6.17 -1.67
C LEU A 67 30.64 5.09 -2.30
N ARG A 68 31.05 5.26 -3.57
CA ARG A 68 31.96 4.31 -4.25
C ARG A 68 33.32 4.21 -3.57
N GLU A 69 33.91 5.34 -3.16
CA GLU A 69 35.19 5.36 -2.44
C GLU A 69 35.12 4.64 -1.08
N LEU A 70 33.98 4.77 -0.40
CA LEU A 70 33.69 4.07 0.86
C LEU A 70 33.31 2.59 0.66
N GLY A 71 33.19 2.12 -0.58
CA GLY A 71 32.69 0.78 -0.91
C GLY A 71 31.21 0.58 -0.59
N THR A 72 30.47 1.68 -0.37
CA THR A 72 29.03 1.66 -0.09
C THR A 72 28.25 1.60 -1.40
N PRO A 73 27.26 0.70 -1.53
CA PRO A 73 26.41 0.64 -2.72
C PRO A 73 25.65 1.94 -2.96
N LEU A 74 25.27 2.20 -4.21
CA LEU A 74 24.45 3.37 -4.53
C LEU A 74 22.98 3.11 -4.18
N PRO A 75 22.19 4.17 -3.95
CA PRO A 75 20.74 4.04 -3.85
C PRO A 75 20.15 3.31 -5.06
N GLY A 76 19.40 2.24 -4.78
CA GLY A 76 18.84 1.33 -5.79
C GLY A 76 19.60 0.02 -5.98
N ASP A 77 20.86 -0.06 -5.53
CA ASP A 77 21.67 -1.28 -5.63
C ASP A 77 21.51 -2.21 -4.41
N ILE A 78 20.98 -1.69 -3.29
CA ILE A 78 20.74 -2.47 -2.08
C ILE A 78 19.45 -3.27 -2.23
N PRO A 79 19.48 -4.61 -2.19
CA PRO A 79 18.28 -5.43 -2.23
C PRO A 79 17.37 -5.18 -1.01
N PRO A 80 16.05 -5.39 -1.12
CA PRO A 80 15.14 -5.31 0.02
C PRO A 80 15.62 -6.19 1.18
N GLY A 81 15.53 -5.68 2.41
CA GLY A 81 16.00 -6.40 3.59
C GLY A 81 17.50 -6.32 3.84
N TYR A 82 18.24 -5.55 3.06
CA TYR A 82 19.65 -5.25 3.28
C TYR A 82 19.86 -3.77 3.60
N PHE A 83 21.03 -3.43 4.12
CA PHE A 83 21.47 -2.06 4.39
C PHE A 83 22.97 -1.94 4.13
N ALA A 84 23.46 -0.72 3.93
CA ALA A 84 24.88 -0.42 3.78
C ALA A 84 25.65 -0.78 5.06
N ALA A 85 26.56 -1.73 4.95
CA ALA A 85 27.32 -2.22 6.08
C ALA A 85 28.44 -1.25 6.47
N ARG A 86 28.87 -1.33 7.73
CA ARG A 86 30.06 -0.62 8.19
C ARG A 86 31.30 -1.15 7.45
N GLY A 87 32.11 -0.26 6.91
CA GLY A 87 33.29 -0.62 6.11
C GLY A 87 32.98 -1.00 4.66
N GLY A 88 31.77 -0.70 4.17
CA GLY A 88 31.34 -0.95 2.79
C GLY A 88 30.56 -2.26 2.60
N GLY A 89 29.97 -2.41 1.42
CA GLY A 89 29.11 -3.53 1.05
C GLY A 89 27.70 -3.47 1.67
N ILE A 90 27.04 -4.63 1.72
CA ILE A 90 25.69 -4.78 2.28
C ILE A 90 25.68 -5.79 3.42
N ALA A 91 24.80 -5.56 4.41
CA ALA A 91 24.48 -6.50 5.45
C ALA A 91 22.96 -6.76 5.47
N ARG A 92 22.58 -8.01 5.78
CA ARG A 92 21.16 -8.39 5.95
C ARG A 92 20.62 -7.72 7.21
N ARG A 93 19.47 -7.04 7.10
CA ARG A 93 18.78 -6.43 8.24
C ARG A 93 18.30 -7.54 9.17
N PRO A 94 18.61 -7.48 10.47
CA PRO A 94 18.15 -8.51 11.39
C PRO A 94 16.64 -8.39 11.61
N GLY A 95 15.98 -9.53 11.84
CA GLY A 95 14.57 -9.61 12.19
C GLY A 95 14.28 -9.15 13.60
N THR A 96 14.49 -7.88 13.91
CA THR A 96 14.28 -7.32 15.26
C THR A 96 13.09 -6.40 15.37
N ASP A 97 12.48 -6.03 14.25
CA ASP A 97 11.30 -5.16 14.26
C ASP A 97 10.06 -5.99 14.63
N SER A 98 9.08 -5.35 15.27
CA SER A 98 7.79 -5.96 15.64
C SER A 98 6.64 -5.29 14.90
N LEU A 99 5.67 -6.07 14.43
CA LEU A 99 4.46 -5.58 13.76
C LEU A 99 3.23 -5.72 14.68
N ARG A 100 2.37 -4.72 14.67
CA ARG A 100 1.00 -4.82 15.21
C ARG A 100 0.00 -4.15 14.28
N LEU A 101 -1.08 -4.84 13.99
CA LEU A 101 -2.19 -4.44 13.12
C LEU A 101 -3.48 -4.35 13.94
N ALA A 102 -4.29 -3.34 13.67
CA ALA A 102 -5.59 -3.19 14.31
C ALA A 102 -6.62 -2.65 13.34
N VAL A 103 -7.82 -3.24 13.31
CA VAL A 103 -8.95 -2.66 12.61
C VAL A 103 -9.70 -1.76 13.58
N VAL A 104 -9.87 -0.50 13.22
CA VAL A 104 -10.58 0.50 14.03
C VAL A 104 -11.53 1.33 13.17
N PRO A 105 -12.57 1.95 13.75
CA PRO A 105 -13.35 2.97 13.06
C PRO A 105 -12.46 4.12 12.57
N THR A 106 -12.81 4.71 11.44
CA THR A 106 -12.19 5.96 10.99
C THR A 106 -12.63 7.13 11.89
N PRO A 107 -11.82 8.21 12.03
CA PRO A 107 -12.19 9.36 12.87
C PRO A 107 -13.48 10.05 12.43
N ASP A 108 -13.75 10.00 11.13
CA ASP A 108 -15.06 10.30 10.55
C ASP A 108 -15.80 8.97 10.41
N GLU A 109 -16.72 8.66 11.33
CA GLU A 109 -17.44 7.38 11.39
C GLU A 109 -18.18 7.07 10.08
N ALA A 110 -18.59 8.10 9.31
CA ALA A 110 -19.21 7.93 8.01
C ALA A 110 -18.27 7.29 6.97
N ARG A 111 -16.96 7.28 7.22
CA ARG A 111 -15.94 6.68 6.34
C ARG A 111 -15.61 5.22 6.69
N GLY A 112 -16.27 4.65 7.70
CA GLY A 112 -16.19 3.23 8.02
C GLY A 112 -15.00 2.85 8.90
N PHE A 113 -14.13 1.96 8.38
CA PHE A 113 -13.05 1.34 9.14
C PHE A 113 -11.70 1.53 8.44
N GLN A 114 -10.63 1.39 9.21
CA GLN A 114 -9.25 1.43 8.73
C GLN A 114 -8.39 0.39 9.43
N VAL A 115 -7.35 -0.07 8.75
CA VAL A 115 -6.29 -0.89 9.33
C VAL A 115 -5.15 0.02 9.76
N LEU A 116 -4.91 0.13 11.07
CA LEU A 116 -3.74 0.79 11.62
C LEU A 116 -2.55 -0.16 11.60
N VAL A 117 -1.39 0.40 11.29
CA VAL A 117 -0.13 -0.35 11.17
C VAL A 117 0.86 0.23 12.16
N HIS A 118 1.28 -0.56 13.13
CA HIS A 118 2.29 -0.17 14.10
C HIS A 118 3.56 -0.97 13.89
N VAL A 119 4.69 -0.28 13.80
CA VAL A 119 6.01 -0.91 13.77
C VAL A 119 6.83 -0.41 14.96
N ASN A 120 7.32 -1.34 15.78
CA ASN A 120 8.04 -1.05 17.03
C ASN A 120 7.27 -0.08 17.96
N GLY A 121 5.93 -0.20 17.99
CA GLY A 121 5.05 0.65 18.78
C GLY A 121 4.76 2.04 18.18
N VAL A 122 5.38 2.41 17.06
CA VAL A 122 5.08 3.66 16.35
C VAL A 122 4.01 3.41 15.29
N GLU A 123 2.99 4.26 15.26
CA GLU A 123 1.87 4.14 14.31
C GLU A 123 2.27 4.73 12.95
N MET A 124 2.43 3.85 11.96
CA MET A 124 2.98 4.15 10.64
C MET A 124 1.95 4.80 9.70
N THR A 125 0.65 4.58 9.89
CA THR A 125 -0.35 5.12 8.96
C THR A 125 -0.51 6.63 9.11
N SER A 126 -0.52 7.14 10.35
CA SER A 126 -0.52 8.57 10.67
C SER A 126 0.81 9.24 10.42
N ALA A 127 1.93 8.55 10.69
CA ALA A 127 3.27 9.05 10.37
C ALA A 127 3.52 9.12 8.86
N GLY A 128 2.83 8.29 8.08
CA GLY A 128 2.83 8.33 6.62
C GLY A 128 1.70 9.21 6.07
N ALA A 129 0.86 8.64 5.21
CA ALA A 129 -0.18 9.39 4.49
C ALA A 129 -1.37 9.89 5.34
N GLY A 130 -1.49 9.46 6.60
CA GLY A 130 -2.44 10.00 7.58
C GLY A 130 -3.59 9.07 7.97
N LEU A 131 -4.08 8.20 7.06
CA LEU A 131 -5.24 7.33 7.31
C LEU A 131 -4.98 5.90 6.81
N GLY A 132 -5.20 4.89 7.66
CA GLY A 132 -4.99 3.48 7.29
C GLY A 132 -5.98 2.97 6.23
N MET A 133 -5.60 1.98 5.43
CA MET A 133 -6.45 1.41 4.35
C MET A 133 -7.74 0.77 4.88
N ASP A 134 -8.83 0.79 4.10
CA ASP A 134 -10.05 0.05 4.43
C ASP A 134 -9.72 -1.47 4.51
N PRO A 135 -10.27 -2.22 5.49
CA PRO A 135 -10.02 -3.66 5.60
C PRO A 135 -10.34 -4.45 4.33
N TYR A 136 -11.32 -4.04 3.53
CA TYR A 136 -11.61 -4.66 2.24
C TYR A 136 -10.58 -4.38 1.15
N ALA A 137 -9.77 -3.32 1.28
CA ALA A 137 -8.71 -3.06 0.32
C ALA A 137 -7.43 -3.86 0.64
N LEU A 138 -7.31 -4.35 1.87
CA LEU A 138 -6.06 -4.90 2.40
C LEU A 138 -6.15 -6.38 2.80
N LEU A 139 -7.24 -6.79 3.44
CA LEU A 139 -7.39 -8.11 4.07
C LEU A 139 -8.35 -9.03 3.29
N ILE A 140 -9.33 -8.45 2.59
CA ILE A 140 -10.42 -9.17 1.93
C ILE A 140 -10.40 -8.86 0.42
N PRO A 141 -10.76 -9.81 -0.47
CA PRO A 141 -10.94 -11.23 -0.22
C PRO A 141 -9.62 -11.98 -0.02
N PHE A 142 -8.51 -11.35 -0.39
CA PHE A 142 -7.17 -11.88 -0.23
C PHE A 142 -6.38 -10.99 0.70
N ASN A 143 -5.70 -11.58 1.68
CA ASN A 143 -4.84 -10.84 2.58
C ASN A 143 -3.55 -10.43 1.86
N ARG A 144 -3.49 -9.17 1.43
CA ARG A 144 -2.37 -8.61 0.68
C ARG A 144 -1.09 -8.53 1.50
N LEU A 145 -1.20 -8.52 2.83
CA LEU A 145 -0.06 -8.46 3.76
C LEU A 145 0.62 -9.82 3.96
N THR A 146 0.03 -10.94 3.53
CA THR A 146 0.72 -12.25 3.52
C THR A 146 2.09 -12.08 2.86
N ALA A 147 3.20 -12.64 3.37
CA ALA A 147 4.50 -12.45 2.73
C ALA A 147 4.88 -13.64 1.84
N THR A 148 5.46 -13.38 0.66
CA THR A 148 5.99 -14.37 -0.28
C THR A 148 7.40 -14.01 -0.71
N ALA A 149 8.13 -14.98 -1.29
CA ALA A 149 9.45 -14.73 -1.86
C ALA A 149 9.42 -13.73 -3.04
N GLU A 150 8.31 -13.65 -3.77
CA GLU A 150 8.10 -12.62 -4.77
C GLU A 150 7.75 -11.27 -4.09
N PRO A 151 8.52 -10.19 -4.35
CA PRO A 151 8.24 -8.87 -3.81
C PRO A 151 6.90 -8.33 -4.33
N ARG A 152 6.11 -7.75 -3.43
CA ARG A 152 4.81 -7.14 -3.77
C ARG A 152 4.67 -5.76 -3.16
N THR A 153 4.06 -4.83 -3.90
CA THR A 153 3.73 -3.50 -3.36
C THR A 153 2.30 -3.49 -2.85
N VAL A 154 2.13 -3.05 -1.60
CA VAL A 154 0.85 -3.04 -0.88
C VAL A 154 0.62 -1.65 -0.29
N PRO A 155 -0.52 -1.00 -0.57
CA PRO A 155 -0.86 0.25 0.08
C PRO A 155 -1.26 -0.01 1.53
N ILE A 156 -0.72 0.77 2.46
CA ILE A 156 -1.03 0.65 3.90
C ILE A 156 -1.66 1.90 4.48
N ALA A 157 -1.44 3.07 3.86
CA ALA A 157 -2.11 4.31 4.23
C ALA A 157 -2.47 5.14 3.01
N ARG A 158 -3.48 5.98 3.16
CA ARG A 158 -3.97 6.97 2.21
C ARG A 158 -4.16 8.32 2.89
N CYS A 159 -4.29 9.36 2.08
CA CYS A 159 -4.58 10.71 2.53
C CYS A 159 -5.85 10.73 3.40
N GLY A 160 -5.88 11.62 4.39
CA GLY A 160 -7.05 11.87 5.23
C GLY A 160 -8.33 12.24 4.45
N CYS A 161 -8.21 12.67 3.18
CA CYS A 161 -9.36 12.87 2.29
C CYS A 161 -10.12 11.56 1.98
N GLY A 162 -9.54 10.40 2.28
CA GLY A 162 -10.17 9.08 2.14
C GLY A 162 -9.98 8.44 0.76
N VAL A 163 -9.39 9.16 -0.19
CA VAL A 163 -9.11 8.69 -1.55
C VAL A 163 -7.64 8.31 -1.68
N TYR A 164 -7.37 7.09 -2.12
CA TYR A 164 -6.03 6.64 -2.44
C TYR A 164 -5.48 7.40 -3.67
N GLY A 165 -4.23 7.87 -3.59
CA GLY A 165 -3.56 8.59 -4.68
C GLY A 165 -3.47 10.12 -4.51
N CYS A 166 -4.27 10.73 -3.62
CA CYS A 166 -4.07 12.12 -3.19
C CYS A 166 -2.82 12.28 -2.29
N GLY A 167 -2.41 11.18 -1.69
CA GLY A 167 -1.28 10.97 -0.79
C GLY A 167 -1.36 9.52 -0.32
N SER A 168 -0.26 8.78 -0.33
CA SER A 168 -0.26 7.34 -0.06
C SER A 168 1.04 6.90 0.58
N THR A 169 0.95 5.91 1.47
CA THR A 169 2.11 5.16 1.95
C THR A 169 1.93 3.73 1.48
N ASP A 170 2.88 3.28 0.69
CA ASP A 170 2.95 1.93 0.17
C ASP A 170 4.14 1.21 0.80
N VAL A 171 4.08 -0.11 0.83
CA VAL A 171 5.19 -0.94 1.29
C VAL A 171 5.45 -2.07 0.31
N THR A 172 6.72 -2.29 0.00
CA THR A 172 7.17 -3.49 -0.71
C THR A 172 7.44 -4.57 0.33
N ILE A 173 6.69 -5.67 0.26
CA ILE A 173 6.79 -6.81 1.18
C ILE A 173 7.48 -7.95 0.45
N VAL A 174 8.51 -8.52 1.07
CA VAL A 174 9.18 -9.74 0.59
C VAL A 174 9.54 -10.65 1.76
N ARG A 175 9.33 -11.95 1.57
CA ARG A 175 9.81 -12.98 2.49
C ARG A 175 11.18 -13.45 2.03
N ASP A 176 12.15 -13.41 2.92
CA ASP A 176 13.48 -13.98 2.73
C ASP A 176 13.72 -14.99 3.85
N GLY A 177 13.46 -16.26 3.56
CA GLY A 177 13.60 -17.35 4.53
C GLY A 177 12.78 -17.13 5.81
N ASP A 178 13.49 -16.93 6.91
CA ASP A 178 12.97 -16.72 8.26
C ASP A 178 12.59 -15.26 8.57
N LEU A 179 12.76 -14.34 7.62
CA LEU A 179 12.45 -12.93 7.77
C LEU A 179 11.42 -12.44 6.75
N VAL A 180 10.68 -11.41 7.14
CA VAL A 180 9.86 -10.60 6.24
C VAL A 180 10.39 -9.18 6.25
N HIS A 181 10.70 -8.67 5.06
CA HIS A 181 11.25 -7.34 4.86
C HIS A 181 10.20 -6.42 4.26
N TRP A 182 10.13 -5.22 4.81
CA TRP A 182 9.27 -4.14 4.33
C TRP A 182 10.15 -2.96 3.92
N GLU A 183 9.95 -2.48 2.70
CA GLU A 183 10.57 -1.27 2.18
C GLU A 183 9.49 -0.25 1.82
N TRP A 184 9.54 0.92 2.45
CA TRP A 184 8.53 1.96 2.29
C TRP A 184 8.61 2.61 0.91
N ARG A 185 7.46 3.07 0.42
CA ARG A 185 7.29 3.78 -0.86
C ARG A 185 6.35 4.97 -0.65
N LEU A 186 6.52 6.00 -1.48
CA LEU A 186 5.72 7.23 -1.50
C LEU A 186 5.91 8.09 -0.22
N GLU A 187 4.88 8.29 0.60
CA GLU A 187 4.95 8.98 1.89
C GLU A 187 5.68 8.07 2.91
N VAL A 188 7.01 8.16 2.96
CA VAL A 188 7.88 7.30 3.78
C VAL A 188 7.79 7.69 5.27
N PRO A 189 7.23 6.84 6.14
CA PRO A 189 7.01 7.18 7.56
C PRO A 189 8.29 7.10 8.41
N MET A 190 9.32 6.41 7.91
CA MET A 190 10.62 6.30 8.58
C MET A 190 11.75 6.06 7.58
N PRO A 191 12.97 6.57 7.83
CA PRO A 191 14.05 6.64 6.84
C PRO A 191 14.72 5.28 6.53
N ARG A 192 14.25 4.19 7.12
CA ARG A 192 14.75 2.83 6.90
C ARG A 192 13.61 1.86 6.67
N GLY A 193 13.85 0.81 5.90
CA GLY A 193 12.96 -0.35 5.92
C GLY A 193 12.97 -1.06 7.27
N VAL A 194 12.08 -2.04 7.41
CA VAL A 194 11.92 -2.84 8.62
C VAL A 194 11.98 -4.33 8.31
N SER A 195 12.30 -5.14 9.31
CA SER A 195 12.48 -6.59 9.16
C SER A 195 11.99 -7.35 10.38
N PHE A 196 11.08 -8.27 10.14
CA PHE A 196 10.35 -9.01 11.16
C PHE A 196 10.78 -10.48 11.12
N PRO A 197 10.85 -11.19 12.26
CA PRO A 197 10.80 -12.64 12.27
C PRO A 197 9.54 -13.11 11.54
N ALA A 198 9.68 -13.99 10.55
CA ALA A 198 8.58 -14.37 9.67
C ALA A 198 7.44 -15.06 10.43
N GLU A 199 7.75 -15.85 11.46
CA GLU A 199 6.74 -16.50 12.30
C GLU A 199 5.85 -15.46 13.01
N GLN A 200 6.45 -14.47 13.69
CA GLN A 200 5.70 -13.41 14.38
C GLN A 200 4.89 -12.54 13.41
N TYR A 201 5.45 -12.28 12.23
CA TYR A 201 4.76 -11.57 11.17
C TYR A 201 3.54 -12.34 10.68
N ASP A 202 3.70 -13.63 10.37
CA ASP A 202 2.64 -14.50 9.87
C ASP A 202 1.53 -14.67 10.92
N GLU A 203 1.89 -14.82 12.19
CA GLU A 203 0.94 -14.87 13.31
C GLU A 203 0.10 -13.60 13.40
N GLU A 204 0.71 -12.42 13.34
CA GLU A 204 -0.01 -11.15 13.45
C GLU A 204 -0.91 -10.90 12.24
N VAL A 205 -0.42 -11.22 11.03
CA VAL A 205 -1.18 -11.12 9.78
C VAL A 205 -2.36 -12.08 9.77
N ALA A 206 -2.18 -13.31 10.28
CA ALA A 206 -3.27 -14.28 10.43
C ALA A 206 -4.28 -13.84 11.50
N ARG A 207 -3.80 -13.32 12.64
CA ARG A 207 -4.64 -12.83 13.73
C ARG A 207 -5.57 -11.71 13.29
N VAL A 208 -5.04 -10.69 12.61
CA VAL A 208 -5.88 -9.56 12.15
C VAL A 208 -6.86 -10.00 11.06
N ALA A 209 -6.49 -10.96 10.21
CA ALA A 209 -7.37 -11.47 9.16
C ALA A 209 -8.54 -12.31 9.72
N ALA A 210 -8.33 -12.98 10.86
CA ALA A 210 -9.37 -13.75 11.56
C ALA A 210 -10.25 -12.89 12.48
N ASP A 211 -9.86 -11.64 12.74
CA ASP A 211 -10.64 -10.72 13.57
C ASP A 211 -11.78 -10.09 12.76
N HIS A 212 -12.99 -10.60 13.02
CA HIS A 212 -14.24 -10.08 12.45
C HIS A 212 -15.08 -9.34 13.49
N SER A 213 -14.55 -9.04 14.69
CA SER A 213 -15.30 -8.41 15.78
C SER A 213 -15.74 -6.96 15.47
N TRP A 214 -15.07 -6.33 14.51
CA TRP A 214 -15.38 -4.98 14.03
C TRP A 214 -16.50 -4.95 12.99
N GLU A 215 -16.90 -6.10 12.42
CA GLU A 215 -17.83 -6.13 11.31
C GLU A 215 -19.26 -5.83 11.77
N THR A 216 -19.87 -4.84 11.11
CA THR A 216 -21.33 -4.68 11.12
C THR A 216 -21.98 -5.74 10.22
N PRO A 217 -23.31 -6.00 10.31
CA PRO A 217 -23.98 -6.93 9.41
C PRO A 217 -23.73 -6.67 7.92
N VAL A 218 -23.66 -5.40 7.53
CA VAL A 218 -23.32 -4.98 6.15
C VAL A 218 -21.87 -5.34 5.79
N ARG A 219 -20.93 -5.18 6.73
CA ARG A 219 -19.53 -5.57 6.54
C ARG A 219 -19.34 -7.10 6.52
N THR A 220 -20.11 -7.84 7.30
CA THR A 220 -20.14 -9.30 7.19
C THR A 220 -20.67 -9.75 5.82
N ALA A 221 -21.75 -9.12 5.33
CA ALA A 221 -22.32 -9.44 4.02
C ALA A 221 -21.34 -9.15 2.90
N GLY A 222 -20.69 -7.99 2.93
CA GLY A 222 -19.69 -7.63 1.92
C GLY A 222 -18.46 -8.55 1.94
N ARG A 223 -17.98 -8.98 3.12
CA ARG A 223 -16.94 -10.02 3.19
C ARG A 223 -17.39 -11.33 2.56
N TYR A 224 -18.60 -11.80 2.86
CA TYR A 224 -19.12 -13.03 2.26
C TYR A 224 -19.31 -12.93 0.74
N VAL A 225 -19.75 -11.77 0.24
CA VAL A 225 -19.79 -11.49 -1.20
C VAL A 225 -18.38 -11.58 -1.76
N LEU A 226 -17.46 -10.70 -1.30
CA LEU A 226 -16.12 -10.60 -1.86
C LEU A 226 -15.36 -11.92 -1.83
N THR A 227 -15.46 -12.69 -0.75
CA THR A 227 -14.81 -14.01 -0.63
C THR A 227 -15.51 -15.12 -1.40
N GLY A 228 -16.83 -15.00 -1.64
CA GLY A 228 -17.62 -15.98 -2.37
C GLY A 228 -17.64 -15.77 -3.89
N LEU A 229 -17.15 -14.63 -4.40
CA LEU A 229 -17.06 -14.37 -5.84
C LEU A 229 -16.03 -15.28 -6.52
N ASP A 230 -16.37 -15.74 -7.72
CA ASP A 230 -15.42 -16.38 -8.64
C ASP A 230 -14.59 -15.31 -9.37
N HIS A 231 -13.49 -14.89 -8.74
CA HIS A 231 -12.61 -13.83 -9.23
C HIS A 231 -11.93 -14.19 -10.56
N ASP A 232 -11.63 -15.46 -10.80
CA ASP A 232 -11.02 -15.91 -12.06
C ASP A 232 -11.99 -15.79 -13.21
N ARG A 233 -13.24 -16.17 -12.97
CA ARG A 233 -14.29 -16.01 -13.97
C ARG A 233 -14.61 -14.54 -14.26
N LEU A 234 -14.69 -13.68 -13.23
CA LEU A 234 -14.84 -12.25 -13.45
C LEU A 234 -13.70 -11.71 -14.33
N ARG A 235 -12.45 -12.06 -14.01
CA ARG A 235 -11.28 -11.66 -14.80
C ARG A 235 -11.34 -12.15 -16.25
N SER A 236 -11.91 -13.34 -16.50
CA SER A 236 -12.09 -13.85 -17.87
C SER A 236 -13.01 -12.98 -18.74
N TYR A 237 -13.84 -12.12 -18.12
CA TYR A 237 -14.68 -11.13 -18.78
C TYR A 237 -14.13 -9.70 -18.71
N GLY A 238 -12.90 -9.49 -18.24
CA GLY A 238 -12.33 -8.15 -18.00
C GLY A 238 -12.85 -7.46 -16.74
N LEU A 239 -13.60 -8.18 -15.89
CA LEU A 239 -14.19 -7.65 -14.67
C LEU A 239 -13.30 -7.92 -13.45
N ARG A 240 -13.28 -6.98 -12.51
CA ARG A 240 -12.77 -7.16 -11.15
C ARG A 240 -13.73 -6.56 -10.13
N ALA A 241 -13.82 -7.14 -8.94
CA ALA A 241 -14.50 -6.48 -7.83
C ALA A 241 -13.79 -5.15 -7.50
N ASP A 242 -14.58 -4.11 -7.22
CA ASP A 242 -14.06 -2.78 -6.88
C ASP A 242 -14.40 -2.43 -5.44
N TRP A 243 -15.69 -2.29 -5.11
CA TRP A 243 -16.16 -2.04 -3.76
C TRP A 243 -17.54 -2.64 -3.51
N VAL A 244 -17.86 -2.86 -2.23
CA VAL A 244 -19.19 -3.30 -1.78
C VAL A 244 -19.60 -2.50 -0.55
N ALA A 245 -20.81 -1.97 -0.55
CA ALA A 245 -21.36 -1.17 0.55
C ALA A 245 -22.87 -1.00 0.38
N ASN A 246 -23.56 -0.48 1.39
CA ASN A 246 -24.91 0.04 1.17
C ASN A 246 -24.86 1.29 0.28
N ASP A 247 -25.92 1.50 -0.51
CA ASP A 247 -26.12 2.74 -1.23
C ASP A 247 -26.27 3.87 -0.21
N TYR A 248 -25.46 4.92 -0.32
CA TYR A 248 -25.48 6.06 0.60
C TYR A 248 -26.79 6.87 0.50
N ARG A 249 -27.51 6.77 -0.62
CA ARG A 249 -28.82 7.40 -0.84
C ARG A 249 -29.97 6.52 -0.36
N ASP A 250 -29.77 5.21 -0.35
CA ASP A 250 -30.77 4.23 0.08
C ASP A 250 -30.11 3.10 0.90
N PRO A 251 -30.05 3.25 2.23
CA PRO A 251 -29.47 2.22 3.11
C PRO A 251 -30.16 0.86 3.05
N GLY A 252 -31.36 0.77 2.46
CA GLY A 252 -32.08 -0.48 2.19
C GLY A 252 -31.53 -1.26 0.99
N VAL A 253 -30.57 -0.70 0.25
CA VAL A 253 -29.95 -1.33 -0.92
C VAL A 253 -28.48 -1.61 -0.64
N PHE A 254 -28.08 -2.87 -0.86
CA PHE A 254 -26.68 -3.27 -0.93
C PHE A 254 -26.19 -3.17 -2.38
N CYS A 255 -25.03 -2.55 -2.57
CA CYS A 255 -24.43 -2.33 -3.87
C CYS A 255 -23.10 -3.09 -3.97
N VAL A 256 -22.93 -3.83 -5.06
CA VAL A 256 -21.66 -4.40 -5.50
C VAL A 256 -21.22 -3.67 -6.76
N ALA A 257 -20.08 -3.00 -6.69
CA ALA A 257 -19.45 -2.38 -7.83
C ALA A 257 -18.33 -3.28 -8.38
N LEU A 258 -18.38 -3.51 -9.68
CA LEU A 258 -17.34 -4.16 -10.46
C LEU A 258 -16.72 -3.14 -11.41
N MET A 259 -15.42 -3.25 -11.64
CA MET A 259 -14.69 -2.50 -12.66
C MET A 259 -14.51 -3.38 -13.89
N LEU A 260 -14.81 -2.83 -15.07
CA LEU A 260 -14.58 -3.47 -16.37
C LEU A 260 -13.53 -2.70 -17.17
N ASP A 261 -12.37 -3.33 -17.39
CA ASP A 261 -11.24 -2.80 -18.18
C ASP A 261 -10.81 -1.37 -17.82
N ASP A 262 -11.08 -0.93 -16.58
CA ASP A 262 -10.92 0.45 -16.09
C ASP A 262 -11.65 1.52 -16.97
N GLU A 263 -12.60 1.10 -17.79
CA GLU A 263 -13.43 1.97 -18.64
C GLU A 263 -14.86 2.13 -18.11
N TYR A 264 -15.38 1.13 -17.41
CA TYR A 264 -16.74 1.12 -16.89
C TYR A 264 -16.80 0.63 -15.44
N GLN A 265 -17.74 1.20 -14.68
CA GLN A 265 -18.24 0.61 -13.45
C GLN A 265 -19.58 -0.08 -13.69
N VAL A 266 -19.77 -1.26 -13.12
CA VAL A 266 -20.98 -2.07 -13.22
C VAL A 266 -21.52 -2.30 -11.81
N PHE A 267 -22.81 -2.01 -11.60
CA PHE A 267 -23.43 -1.99 -10.28
C PHE A 267 -24.53 -3.05 -10.20
N LEU A 268 -24.36 -4.01 -9.29
CA LEU A 268 -25.44 -4.90 -8.87
C LEU A 268 -26.06 -4.35 -7.58
N HIS A 269 -27.35 -4.03 -7.65
CA HIS A 269 -28.14 -3.60 -6.51
C HIS A 269 -29.00 -4.75 -6.01
N THR A 270 -28.96 -5.00 -4.70
CA THR A 270 -29.72 -6.07 -4.04
C THR A 270 -30.36 -5.51 -2.79
N ALA A 271 -31.62 -5.87 -2.53
CA ALA A 271 -32.32 -5.42 -1.33
C ALA A 271 -31.64 -5.98 -0.06
N TRP A 272 -31.34 -5.08 0.87
CA TRP A 272 -30.68 -5.37 2.14
C TRP A 272 -31.67 -5.59 3.28
N ASP A 273 -32.62 -4.66 3.51
CA ASP A 273 -33.75 -4.73 4.46
C ASP A 273 -33.54 -5.52 5.78
N GLY A 274 -32.34 -5.46 6.37
CA GLY A 274 -32.02 -6.18 7.61
C GLY A 274 -31.95 -7.70 7.49
N ARG A 275 -31.74 -8.21 6.27
CA ARG A 275 -31.58 -9.64 5.98
C ARG A 275 -30.32 -10.22 6.63
N GLU A 276 -30.32 -11.54 6.80
CA GLU A 276 -29.12 -12.27 7.22
C GLU A 276 -27.99 -12.08 6.19
N PRO A 277 -26.76 -11.68 6.62
CA PRO A 277 -25.64 -11.41 5.71
C PRO A 277 -25.34 -12.54 4.73
N GLY A 278 -25.45 -13.79 5.17
CA GLY A 278 -25.19 -14.98 4.35
C GLY A 278 -26.23 -15.18 3.24
N ASP A 279 -27.48 -14.78 3.46
CA ASP A 279 -28.55 -14.92 2.47
C ASP A 279 -28.37 -13.93 1.33
N LEU A 280 -28.06 -12.68 1.67
CA LEU A 280 -27.71 -11.66 0.68
C LEU A 280 -26.50 -12.11 -0.15
N ALA A 281 -25.44 -12.56 0.52
CA ALA A 281 -24.21 -12.95 -0.17
C ALA A 281 -24.44 -14.12 -1.14
N ARG A 282 -25.22 -15.12 -0.75
CA ARG A 282 -25.58 -16.24 -1.65
C ARG A 282 -26.37 -15.77 -2.87
N GLU A 283 -27.32 -14.86 -2.69
CA GLU A 283 -28.09 -14.28 -3.80
C GLU A 283 -27.19 -13.51 -4.77
N VAL A 284 -26.35 -12.61 -4.25
CA VAL A 284 -25.39 -11.82 -5.02
C VAL A 284 -24.43 -12.72 -5.79
N CYS A 285 -23.80 -13.70 -5.12
CA CYS A 285 -22.87 -14.61 -5.77
C CYS A 285 -23.56 -15.50 -6.81
N ALA A 286 -24.80 -15.96 -6.55
CA ALA A 286 -25.57 -16.70 -7.54
C ALA A 286 -25.91 -15.86 -8.78
N ALA A 287 -26.25 -14.59 -8.60
CA ALA A 287 -26.50 -13.67 -9.70
C ALA A 287 -25.25 -13.45 -10.55
N LEU A 288 -24.09 -13.20 -9.92
CA LEU A 288 -22.82 -12.97 -10.62
C LEU A 288 -22.17 -14.26 -11.16
N ALA A 289 -22.65 -15.44 -10.75
CA ALA A 289 -22.29 -16.72 -11.34
C ALA A 289 -23.03 -17.00 -12.67
N LEU A 290 -24.01 -16.19 -13.06
CA LEU A 290 -24.57 -16.24 -14.42
C LEU A 290 -23.62 -15.58 -15.43
N PRO A 291 -23.72 -15.88 -16.73
CA PRO A 291 -23.05 -15.09 -17.76
C PRO A 291 -23.43 -13.59 -17.69
N PRO A 292 -22.52 -12.64 -17.97
CA PRO A 292 -22.77 -11.21 -17.82
C PRO A 292 -23.99 -10.66 -18.55
N ASP A 293 -24.30 -11.23 -19.72
CA ASP A 293 -25.46 -10.86 -20.53
C ASP A 293 -26.81 -11.22 -19.88
N GLN A 294 -26.82 -12.00 -18.81
CA GLN A 294 -28.01 -12.34 -18.03
C GLN A 294 -28.19 -11.51 -16.77
N TRP A 295 -27.24 -10.62 -16.46
CA TRP A 295 -27.32 -9.81 -15.24
C TRP A 295 -28.32 -8.66 -15.37
N SER A 296 -28.97 -8.34 -14.25
CA SER A 296 -29.77 -7.13 -14.08
C SER A 296 -28.95 -6.10 -13.30
N VAL A 297 -28.16 -5.30 -14.01
CA VAL A 297 -27.17 -4.38 -13.41
C VAL A 297 -27.26 -2.97 -14.00
N GLY A 298 -26.81 -2.00 -13.22
CA GLY A 298 -26.48 -0.66 -13.68
C GLY A 298 -25.07 -0.63 -14.28
N TRP A 299 -24.77 0.35 -15.15
CA TRP A 299 -23.42 0.62 -15.60
C TRP A 299 -23.16 2.13 -15.80
N HIS A 300 -21.94 2.56 -15.55
CA HIS A 300 -21.47 3.92 -15.77
C HIS A 300 -20.12 3.89 -16.50
N ALA A 301 -19.95 4.71 -17.53
CA ALA A 301 -18.67 4.83 -18.22
C ALA A 301 -17.81 5.88 -17.53
N ILE A 302 -16.58 5.51 -17.14
CA ILE A 302 -15.64 6.40 -16.47
C ILE A 302 -15.23 7.57 -17.37
N ARG A 303 -15.13 7.31 -18.68
CA ARG A 303 -14.84 8.35 -19.67
C ARG A 303 -16.14 9.08 -20.04
N PRO A 304 -16.26 10.40 -19.81
CA PRO A 304 -17.51 11.14 -20.01
C PRO A 304 -18.09 11.09 -21.44
N LYS A 305 -17.24 10.89 -22.44
CA LYS A 305 -17.64 10.84 -23.86
C LYS A 305 -18.16 9.47 -24.30
N GLN A 306 -17.99 8.43 -23.48
CA GLN A 306 -18.40 7.08 -23.81
C GLN A 306 -19.85 6.87 -23.35
N THR A 307 -20.74 6.69 -24.31
CA THR A 307 -22.19 6.59 -24.07
C THR A 307 -22.77 5.23 -24.44
N GLU A 308 -21.98 4.39 -25.10
CA GLU A 308 -22.36 3.04 -25.51
C GLU A 308 -22.17 2.06 -24.34
N PRO A 309 -23.10 1.09 -24.19
CA PRO A 309 -22.95 0.06 -23.16
C PRO A 309 -21.73 -0.82 -23.44
N PRO A 310 -21.17 -1.47 -22.40
CA PRO A 310 -20.12 -2.46 -22.58
C PRO A 310 -20.50 -3.56 -23.56
N ARG A 311 -19.52 -4.15 -24.26
CA ARG A 311 -19.78 -5.22 -25.24
C ARG A 311 -20.38 -6.49 -24.63
N ILE A 312 -20.08 -6.76 -23.36
CA ILE A 312 -20.63 -7.90 -22.61
C ILE A 312 -22.04 -7.63 -22.04
N ALA A 313 -22.58 -6.42 -22.24
CA ALA A 313 -23.82 -6.01 -21.64
C ALA A 313 -25.02 -6.79 -22.22
N GLY A 314 -25.85 -7.27 -21.31
CA GLY A 314 -27.11 -7.93 -21.62
C GLY A 314 -28.28 -6.97 -21.83
N PRO A 315 -29.43 -7.47 -22.30
CA PRO A 315 -30.65 -6.67 -22.50
C PRO A 315 -31.19 -6.05 -21.21
N SER A 316 -30.81 -6.57 -20.04
CA SER A 316 -31.22 -6.05 -18.72
C SER A 316 -30.26 -5.03 -18.13
N TRP A 317 -29.14 -4.76 -18.78
CA TRP A 317 -28.20 -3.72 -18.34
C TRP A 317 -28.82 -2.34 -18.57
N ARG A 318 -28.66 -1.44 -17.61
CA ARG A 318 -29.17 -0.07 -17.68
C ARG A 318 -28.05 0.91 -17.40
N ARG A 319 -28.00 2.02 -18.12
CA ARG A 319 -27.07 3.10 -17.78
C ARG A 319 -27.50 3.67 -16.44
N ASP A 320 -26.59 3.63 -15.47
CA ASP A 320 -26.81 4.22 -14.16
C ASP A 320 -26.62 5.75 -14.27
N GLN A 321 -27.68 6.50 -13.95
CA GLN A 321 -27.67 7.96 -13.95
C GLN A 321 -27.36 8.54 -12.56
N ARG A 322 -27.11 7.68 -11.56
CA ARG A 322 -26.81 8.13 -10.20
C ARG A 322 -25.40 8.69 -10.05
N TRP A 323 -24.53 8.48 -11.05
CA TRP A 323 -23.11 8.84 -11.11
C TRP A 323 -22.79 9.64 -12.37
#